data_AF-A0A379WB95-F1
#
_entry.id   AF-A0A379WB95-F1
#
_cell.length_a   1.000
_cell.length_b   1.000
_cell.length_c   1.000
_cell.angle_alpha   90.00
_cell.angle_beta   90.00
_cell.angle_gamma   90.00
#
_symmetry.space_group_name_H-M   'P 1'
#
loop_
_entity.id
_entity.type
_entity.pdbx_description
1 polymer ?
#
loop_
_entity_poly.entity_id
_entity_poly.type
_entity_poly.pdbx_seq_one_letter_code
_entity_poly.pdbx_strand_id
1 'polypeptide(L)' 'MMNGIRPLRPPTELRKAFHSELIDFNHFAQQYRAELAQQHQEGKRLADIARHQPLTLLYAAKDTRQNHAIVLAEWLREL' A
#
# COMPACT_ATOMS: atom_id res chain seq x y z
N MET A 1 15.35 16.61 10.38
CA MET A 1 14.82 16.72 9.01
C MET A 1 13.69 15.72 8.86
N MET A 2 12.44 16.19 8.89
CA MET A 2 11.27 15.32 8.70
C MET A 2 11.27 14.89 7.23
N ASN A 3 11.82 13.71 6.94
CA ASN A 3 11.72 13.12 5.62
C ASN A 3 10.24 12.89 5.34
N GLY A 4 9.68 13.71 4.43
CA GLY A 4 8.29 13.62 4.02
C GLY A 4 7.95 12.18 3.68
N ILE A 5 7.01 11.62 4.44
CA ILE A 5 6.49 10.27 4.22
C ILE A 5 5.85 10.33 2.83
N ARG A 6 6.54 9.82 1.80
CA ARG A 6 5.89 9.63 0.49
C ARG A 6 4.80 8.62 0.73
N PRO A 7 3.53 9.02 0.64
CA PRO A 7 2.47 8.11 0.98
C PRO A 7 2.42 7.09 -0.17
N LEU A 8 2.80 5.84 0.12
CA LEU A 8 2.63 4.69 -0.76
C LEU A 8 1.12 4.51 -0.95
N ARG A 9 0.51 5.34 -1.80
CA ARG A 9 -0.92 5.34 -2.05
C ARG A 9 -1.19 4.72 -3.41
N PRO A 10 -2.28 3.95 -3.54
CA PRO A 10 -2.70 3.47 -4.83
C PRO A 10 -2.98 4.65 -5.77
N PRO A 11 -2.73 4.49 -7.08
CA PRO A 11 -3.10 5.48 -8.08
C PRO A 11 -4.59 5.85 -7.98
N THR A 12 -4.92 7.11 -8.25
CA THR A 12 -6.31 7.60 -8.21
C THR A 12 -7.22 6.78 -9.11
N GLU A 13 -6.76 6.43 -10.30
CA GLU A 13 -7.52 5.63 -11.28
C GLU A 13 -7.75 4.21 -10.77
N LEU A 14 -6.74 3.58 -10.18
CA LEU A 14 -6.87 2.26 -9.57
C LEU A 14 -7.88 2.26 -8.42
N ARG A 15 -7.86 3.31 -7.59
CA ARG A 15 -8.82 3.48 -6.50
C ARG A 15 -10.24 3.68 -7.03
N LYS A 16 -10.43 4.47 -8.09
CA LYS A 16 -11.74 4.65 -8.74
C LYS A 16 -12.24 3.33 -9.32
N ALA A 17 -11.40 2.59 -10.03
CA ALA A 17 -11.79 1.31 -10.62
C ALA A 17 -12.29 0.32 -9.56
N PHE A 18 -11.61 0.24 -8.42
CA PHE A 18 -12.05 -0.59 -7.30
C PHE A 18 -13.35 -0.07 -6.64
N HIS A 19 -13.47 1.24 -6.43
CA HIS A 19 -14.70 1.83 -5.84
C HIS A 19 -15.92 1.75 -6.77
N SER A 20 -15.68 1.70 -8.07
CA SER A 20 -16.73 1.54 -9.10
C SER A 20 -17.03 0.07 -9.39
N GLU A 21 -16.47 -0.88 -8.62
CA GLU A 21 -16.66 -2.33 -8.80
C GLU A 21 -16.25 -2.82 -10.22
N LEU A 22 -15.40 -2.05 -10.91
CA LEU A 22 -14.89 -2.41 -12.25
C LEU A 22 -13.82 -3.50 -12.18
N ILE A 23 -13.15 -3.61 -11.04
CA ILE A 23 -12.14 -4.62 -10.75
C ILE A 23 -12.36 -5.20 -9.35
N ASP A 24 -12.09 -6.49 -9.21
CA ASP A 24 -12.06 -7.13 -7.90
C ASP A 24 -10.86 -6.69 -7.05
N PHE A 25 -10.95 -6.92 -5.74
CA PHE A 25 -9.86 -6.64 -4.80
C PHE A 25 -8.55 -7.34 -5.20
N ASN A 26 -8.61 -8.54 -5.77
CA ASN A 26 -7.40 -9.26 -6.21
C ASN A 26 -6.70 -8.53 -7.36
N HIS A 27 -7.45 -8.08 -8.38
CA HIS A 27 -6.90 -7.25 -9.46
C HIS A 27 -6.34 -5.93 -8.93
N PHE A 28 -7.08 -5.28 -8.03
CA PHE A 28 -6.61 -4.08 -7.35
C PHE A 28 -5.29 -4.32 -6.61
N ALA A 29 -5.19 -5.40 -5.85
CA ALA A 29 -4.00 -5.75 -5.07
C ALA A 29 -2.80 -6.04 -5.97
N GLN A 30 -2.98 -6.78 -7.07
CA GLN A 30 -1.91 -7.08 -8.03
C GLN A 30 -1.37 -5.81 -8.68
N GLN A 31 -2.24 -4.95 -9.20
CA GLN A 31 -1.85 -3.68 -9.81
C GLN A 31 -1.14 -2.77 -8.80
N TYR A 32 -1.67 -2.69 -7.58
CA TYR A 32 -1.06 -1.88 -6.54
C TYR A 32 0.30 -2.45 -6.09
N ARG A 33 0.47 -3.77 -5.98
CA ARG A 33 1.77 -4.40 -5.70
C ARG A 33 2.79 -4.15 -6.82
N ALA A 34 2.35 -4.13 -8.08
CA ALA A 34 3.23 -3.78 -9.20
C ALA A 34 3.75 -2.34 -9.08
N GLU A 35 2.89 -1.39 -8.71
CA GLU A 35 3.28 0.00 -8.42
C GLU A 35 4.24 0.10 -7.22
N LEU A 36 3.97 -0.66 -6.15
CA LEU A 36 4.86 -0.74 -4.99
C LEU A 36 6.24 -1.32 -5.36
N ALA A 37 6.29 -2.30 -6.26
CA ALA A 37 7.53 -2.86 -6.77
C ALA A 37 8.37 -1.85 -7.57
N GLN A 38 7.74 -0.88 -8.26
CA GLN A 38 8.48 0.24 -8.86
C GLN A 38 9.13 1.14 -7.79
N GLN A 39 8.56 1.17 -6.58
CA GLN A 39 9.06 1.91 -5.43
C GLN A 39 9.75 1.00 -4.40
N HIS A 40 10.32 -0.12 -4.86
CA HIS A 40 10.93 -1.15 -4.00
C HIS A 40 11.96 -0.59 -3.01
N GLN A 41 12.71 0.45 -3.39
CA GLN A 41 13.68 1.09 -2.48
C GLN A 41 13.02 1.77 -1.28
N GLU A 42 11.88 2.44 -1.47
CA GLU A 42 11.12 3.05 -0.37
C GLU A 42 10.42 1.96 0.46
N GLY A 43 9.91 0.91 -0.18
CA GLY A 43 9.38 -0.26 0.51
C GLY A 43 10.40 -0.92 1.42
N LYS A 44 11.61 -1.17 0.92
CA LYS A 44 12.71 -1.74 1.70
C LYS A 44 13.10 -0.85 2.89
N ARG A 45 13.08 0.47 2.71
CA ARG A 45 13.32 1.43 3.80
C ARG A 45 12.23 1.34 4.88
N LEU A 46 10.97 1.24 4.49
CA LEU A 46 9.85 1.08 5.43
C LEU A 46 9.88 -0.28 6.13
N ALA A 47 10.22 -1.35 5.41
CA ALA A 47 10.39 -2.68 5.98
C ALA A 47 11.53 -2.71 7.01
N ASP A 48 12.65 -2.03 6.71
CA ASP A 48 13.76 -1.89 7.66
C ASP A 48 13.35 -1.13 8.93
N ILE A 49 12.59 -0.03 8.78
CA ILE A 49 11.99 0.68 9.92
C ILE A 49 11.06 -0.25 10.70
N ALA A 50 10.22 -1.03 10.02
CA ALA A 50 9.28 -1.97 10.63
C ALA A 50 9.98 -3.10 11.42
N ARG A 51 11.23 -3.43 11.08
CA ARG A 51 12.07 -4.38 11.84
C ARG A 51 12.59 -3.80 13.15
N HIS A 52 12.82 -2.48 13.21
CA HIS A 52 13.35 -1.81 14.40
C HIS A 52 12.25 -1.23 15.31
N GLN A 53 11.09 -0.87 14.74
CA GLN A 53 9.98 -0.27 15.48
C GLN A 53 8.63 -0.60 14.84
N PRO A 54 7.53 -0.61 15.61
CA PRO A 54 6.19 -0.81 15.06
C PRO A 54 5.84 0.29 14.05
N LEU A 55 5.53 -0.12 12.82
CA LEU A 55 5.05 0.75 11.76
C LEU A 55 3.51 0.80 11.78
N THR A 56 2.94 1.98 12.02
CA THR A 56 1.49 2.19 11.95
C THR A 56 1.11 2.73 10.59
N LEU A 57 0.32 1.98 9.84
CA LEU A 57 -0.21 2.41 8.55
C LEU A 57 -1.59 3.07 8.74
N LEU A 58 -1.64 4.38 8.50
CA LEU A 58 -2.89 5.13 8.52
C LEU A 58 -3.57 5.03 7.17
N TYR A 59 -4.86 4.71 7.17
CA TYR A 59 -5.66 4.60 5.96
C TYR A 59 -7.03 5.21 6.14
N ALA A 60 -7.59 5.72 5.04
CA ALA A 60 -8.95 6.21 4.95
C ALA A 60 -9.68 5.36 3.91
N ALA A 61 -10.19 4.21 4.34
CA ALA A 61 -11.04 3.35 3.53
C ALA A 61 -12.30 3.02 4.33
N LYS A 62 -13.46 3.02 3.65
CA LYS A 62 -14.72 2.59 4.27
C LYS A 62 -14.72 1.11 4.60
N ASP A 63 -14.02 0.31 3.80
CA ASP A 63 -13.89 -1.13 4.00
C ASP A 63 -12.64 -1.46 4.83
N THR A 64 -12.84 -2.11 5.97
CA THR A 64 -11.76 -2.50 6.88
C THR A 64 -11.16 -3.87 6.53
N ARG A 65 -11.83 -4.65 5.68
CA ARG A 65 -11.42 -6.01 5.28
C ARG A 65 -10.73 -6.02 3.91
N GLN A 66 -11.14 -5.15 3.00
CA GLN A 66 -10.58 -5.04 1.65
C GLN A 66 -10.14 -3.60 1.39
N ASN A 67 -8.93 -3.28 1.84
CA ASN A 67 -8.33 -1.96 1.63
C ASN A 67 -6.88 -2.04 1.18
N HIS A 68 -6.41 -0.92 0.63
CA HIS A 68 -5.03 -0.74 0.20
C HIS A 68 -4.02 -0.87 1.34
N ALA A 69 -4.41 -0.58 2.59
CA ALA A 69 -3.50 -0.68 3.72
C ALA A 69 -3.12 -2.13 4.02
N ILE A 70 -4.06 -3.06 3.88
CA ILE A 70 -3.78 -4.50 4.01
C ILE A 70 -2.81 -4.94 2.93
N VAL A 71 -3.05 -4.57 1.66
CA VAL A 71 -2.14 -4.92 0.55
C VAL A 71 -0.74 -4.39 0.80
N LEU A 72 -0.63 -3.13 1.26
CA LEU A 72 0.65 -2.53 1.61
C LEU A 72 1.33 -3.24 2.79
N ALA A 73 0.57 -3.57 3.84
CA ALA A 73 1.08 -4.27 5.01
C ALA A 73 1.61 -5.66 4.65
N GLU A 74 0.87 -6.41 3.82
CA GLU A 74 1.31 -7.72 3.33
C GLU A 74 2.57 -7.60 2.47
N TRP A 75 2.58 -6.67 1.52
CA TRP A 75 3.75 -6.45 0.67
C TRP A 75 4.99 -6.09 1.48
N LEU A 76 4.88 -5.22 2.49
CA LEU A 76 6.00 -4.87 3.39
C LEU A 76 6.47 -6.06 4.24
N ARG A 77 5.61 -7.04 4.54
CA ARG A 77 5.98 -8.25 5.28
C ARG A 77 6.70 -9.29 4.40
N GLU A 78 6.50 -9.22 3.09
CA GLU A 78 7.16 -10.09 2.11
C GLU A 78 8.56 -9.58 1.70
N LEU A 79 8.94 -8.35 2.12
CA LEU A 79 10.23 -7.69 1.86
C LEU A 79 11.30 -7.95 2.96
#